data_AF-A0A7C4V5M8-F1
#
_entry.id   AF-A0A7C4V5M8-F1
#
_cell.length_a   1.000
_cell.length_b   1.000
_cell.length_c   1.000
_cell.angle_alpha   90.00
_cell.angle_beta   90.00
_cell.angle_gamma   90.00
#
_symmetry.space_group_name_H-M   'P 1'
#
loop_
_entity.id
_entity.type
_entity.pdbx_description
1 polymer ?
#
loop_
_entity_poly.entity_id
_entity_poly.type
_entity_poly.pdbx_seq_one_letter_code
_entity_poly.pdbx_strand_id
1 'polypeptide(L)'
;MIGKCAAVLLAIVLATTVAHAASCQLTTYNQTAWGTSPSGNNSAAYRNTHFGTAFPSGVRIGVEPLTAHWTSSRAVQLFLPQTGTPAMLNASSINATTTSAKSLAGEALTLTLNIGFDAADPDFGESEKPLSELTVANGPCSGMKVSEVLGAVNQALVGQGTLSVQEALSCAKLVNDNFEAGIVNRGNLSCEEQTPPVKNESVQIQNISGTISIARWYPKGTHYVFFCNASGAANYSWYFGDGQKLLQIKNDNVYHIFPGAGVYDVQCIGHGAQNRTANLQVII
;
A
#
# COMPACT_ATOMS: atom_id res chain seq x y z
N MET A 1 -37.42 58.12 22.04
CA MET A 1 -35.96 58.33 22.00
C MET A 1 -35.29 57.01 21.64
N ILE A 2 -34.71 57.00 20.44
CA ILE A 2 -33.56 56.24 19.92
C ILE A 2 -33.04 55.06 20.77
N GLY A 3 -32.94 53.90 20.12
CA GLY A 3 -31.96 52.86 20.46
C GLY A 3 -32.52 51.44 20.29
N LYS A 4 -31.91 50.50 19.56
CA LYS A 4 -30.57 50.44 18.96
C LYS A 4 -30.62 49.47 17.77
N CYS A 5 -29.83 49.80 16.74
CA CYS A 5 -29.59 48.99 15.55
C CYS A 5 -29.12 47.57 15.92
N ALA A 6 -29.74 46.55 15.33
CA ALA A 6 -29.21 45.20 15.29
C ALA A 6 -28.05 45.17 14.28
N ALA A 7 -26.82 45.08 14.77
CA ALA A 7 -25.65 44.82 13.94
C ALA A 7 -25.65 43.32 13.57
N VAL A 8 -25.93 43.03 12.29
CA VAL A 8 -25.70 41.69 11.72
C VAL A 8 -24.19 41.53 11.56
N LEU A 9 -23.58 40.78 12.48
CA LEU A 9 -22.18 40.38 12.38
C LEU A 9 -22.09 39.24 11.36
N LEU A 10 -21.66 39.55 10.13
CA LEU A 10 -21.36 38.56 9.12
C LEU A 10 -20.04 37.87 9.48
N ALA A 11 -20.12 36.72 10.14
CA ALA A 11 -18.95 35.87 10.39
C ALA A 11 -18.57 35.16 9.08
N ILE A 12 -17.53 35.65 8.41
CA ILE A 12 -16.88 34.93 7.31
C ILE A 12 -16.11 33.76 7.94
N VAL A 13 -16.70 32.56 7.91
CA VAL A 13 -16.00 31.33 8.26
C VAL A 13 -15.11 30.97 7.05
N LEU A 14 -13.83 31.29 7.15
CA LEU A 14 -12.79 30.68 6.31
C LEU A 14 -12.65 29.22 6.77
N ALA A 15 -13.41 28.33 6.14
CA ALA A 15 -13.15 26.91 6.24
C ALA A 15 -11.90 26.59 5.41
N THR A 16 -10.72 26.67 6.03
CA THR A 16 -9.55 25.99 5.48
C THR A 16 -9.74 24.50 5.70
N THR A 17 -10.33 23.82 4.71
CA THR A 17 -10.23 22.37 4.62
C THR A 17 -8.77 22.04 4.31
N VAL A 18 -7.98 21.74 5.34
CA VAL A 18 -6.80 20.89 5.12
C VAL A 18 -7.35 19.47 5.12
N ALA A 19 -7.83 19.02 3.96
CA ALA A 19 -7.72 17.61 3.67
C ALA A 19 -6.22 17.31 3.77
N HIS A 20 -5.81 16.55 4.78
CA HIS A 20 -4.49 15.94 4.73
C HIS A 20 -4.59 14.94 3.59
N ALA A 21 -4.24 15.39 2.38
CA ALA A 21 -3.95 14.46 1.30
C ALA A 21 -2.90 13.51 1.90
N ALA A 22 -3.24 12.23 2.04
CA ALA A 22 -2.26 11.23 2.45
C ALA A 22 -1.05 11.45 1.55
N SER A 23 0.07 11.85 2.13
CA SER A 23 1.25 12.22 1.37
C SER A 23 1.66 10.99 0.56
N CYS A 24 1.53 11.05 -0.77
CA CYS A 24 2.07 10.03 -1.68
C CYS A 24 3.59 10.11 -1.75
N GLN A 25 4.26 10.27 -0.61
CA GLN A 25 5.70 10.47 -0.55
C GLN A 25 6.36 9.12 -0.33
N LEU A 26 6.17 8.24 -1.31
CA LEU A 26 6.79 6.93 -1.37
C LEU A 26 8.19 7.04 -1.95
N THR A 27 8.95 5.94 -1.85
CA THR A 27 10.26 5.80 -2.46
C THR A 27 10.25 4.58 -3.38
N THR A 28 10.70 4.77 -4.61
CA THR A 28 11.06 3.67 -5.51
C THR A 28 12.44 3.92 -6.11
N TYR A 29 13.15 2.84 -6.41
CA TYR A 29 14.38 2.90 -7.18
C TYR A 29 14.27 1.99 -8.40
N ASN A 30 14.85 2.43 -9.51
CA ASN A 30 14.98 1.62 -10.71
C ASN A 30 16.07 0.54 -10.57
N GLN A 31 16.13 -0.38 -11.52
CA GLN A 31 17.08 -1.50 -11.48
C GLN A 31 18.55 -1.06 -11.42
N THR A 32 18.89 0.05 -12.07
CA THR A 32 20.27 0.56 -12.09
C THR A 32 20.68 1.04 -10.70
N ALA A 33 19.79 1.77 -10.02
CA ALA A 33 20.01 2.20 -8.65
C ALA A 33 20.13 1.00 -7.71
N TRP A 34 19.23 0.01 -7.79
CA TRP A 34 19.35 -1.22 -7.00
C TRP A 34 20.51 -2.14 -7.41
N GLY A 35 21.14 -1.95 -8.56
CA GLY A 35 22.30 -2.73 -9.02
C GLY A 35 23.66 -2.09 -8.70
N THR A 36 23.67 -0.82 -8.31
CA THR A 36 24.93 -0.09 -8.11
C THR A 36 25.73 -0.59 -6.88
N SER A 37 26.96 -0.08 -6.74
CA SER A 37 27.78 -0.35 -5.57
C SER A 37 27.33 0.49 -4.36
N PRO A 38 27.32 -0.08 -3.14
CA PRO A 38 26.96 0.65 -1.94
C PRO A 38 27.93 1.82 -1.72
N SER A 39 27.40 3.03 -1.60
CA SER A 39 28.18 4.23 -1.33
C SER A 39 27.31 5.28 -0.66
N GLY A 40 27.77 5.79 0.49
CA GLY A 40 26.99 6.72 1.30
C GLY A 40 25.60 6.15 1.62
N ASN A 41 24.56 6.96 1.40
CA ASN A 41 23.17 6.60 1.67
C ASN A 41 22.40 6.18 0.40
N ASN A 42 23.10 5.65 -0.62
CA ASN A 42 22.43 5.23 -1.85
C ASN A 42 21.61 3.93 -1.64
N SER A 43 20.73 3.62 -2.59
CA SER A 43 19.86 2.44 -2.52
C SER A 43 20.62 1.12 -2.40
N ALA A 44 21.83 0.99 -2.94
CA ALA A 44 22.65 -0.20 -2.74
C ALA A 44 23.16 -0.36 -1.30
N ALA A 45 23.49 0.75 -0.62
CA ALA A 45 23.83 0.73 0.81
C ALA A 45 22.59 0.36 1.65
N TYR A 46 21.44 0.96 1.34
CA TYR A 46 20.17 0.60 1.96
C TYR A 46 19.84 -0.89 1.77
N ARG A 47 19.92 -1.39 0.53
CA ARG A 47 19.72 -2.82 0.21
C ARG A 47 20.62 -3.69 1.09
N ASN A 48 21.91 -3.39 1.19
CA ASN A 48 22.83 -4.20 2.01
C ASN A 48 22.44 -4.24 3.50
N THR A 49 22.01 -3.12 4.05
CA THR A 49 21.65 -3.01 5.47
C THR A 49 20.31 -3.70 5.77
N HIS A 50 19.30 -3.51 4.91
CA HIS A 50 17.91 -3.89 5.22
C HIS A 50 17.47 -5.22 4.57
N PHE A 51 18.26 -5.81 3.66
CA PHE A 51 17.84 -7.00 2.90
C PHE A 51 17.49 -8.20 3.78
N GLY A 52 18.26 -8.48 4.84
CA GLY A 52 17.98 -9.62 5.73
C GLY A 52 16.65 -9.47 6.48
N THR A 53 16.27 -8.23 6.81
CA THR A 53 15.00 -7.92 7.48
C THR A 53 13.83 -7.99 6.50
N ALA A 54 13.98 -7.40 5.31
CA ALA A 54 12.93 -7.37 4.30
C ALA A 54 12.74 -8.72 3.58
N PHE A 55 13.81 -9.49 3.41
CA PHE A 55 13.86 -10.74 2.66
C PHE A 55 14.62 -11.82 3.45
N PRO A 56 14.10 -12.29 4.60
CA PRO A 56 14.80 -13.23 5.48
C PRO A 56 15.10 -14.58 4.81
N SER A 57 14.26 -14.99 3.86
CA SER A 57 14.46 -16.20 3.04
C SER A 57 15.09 -15.89 1.69
N GLY A 58 15.57 -14.67 1.45
CA GLY A 58 15.94 -14.15 0.14
C GLY A 58 14.74 -13.68 -0.70
N VAL A 59 15.02 -13.11 -1.87
CA VAL A 59 14.02 -12.55 -2.79
C VAL A 59 13.78 -13.49 -3.97
N ARG A 60 12.54 -13.62 -4.44
CA ARG A 60 12.14 -14.51 -5.54
C ARG A 60 11.30 -13.75 -6.57
N ILE A 61 11.44 -14.15 -7.83
CA ILE A 61 10.54 -13.79 -8.92
C ILE A 61 10.11 -15.04 -9.68
N GLY A 62 9.03 -14.93 -10.44
CA GLY A 62 8.33 -16.03 -11.09
C GLY A 62 7.35 -16.71 -10.15
N VAL A 63 6.59 -17.66 -10.70
CA VAL A 63 5.71 -18.55 -9.95
C VAL A 63 6.05 -20.00 -10.28
N GLU A 64 5.74 -20.93 -9.37
CA GLU A 64 6.02 -22.35 -9.57
C GLU A 64 5.41 -22.85 -10.91
N PRO A 65 6.13 -23.69 -11.68
CA PRO A 65 7.39 -24.36 -11.32
C PRO A 65 8.68 -23.58 -11.63
N LEU A 66 8.59 -22.37 -12.19
CA LEU A 66 9.74 -21.62 -12.70
C LEU A 66 10.02 -20.37 -11.85
N THR A 67 11.08 -20.42 -11.05
CA THR A 67 11.45 -19.31 -10.15
C THR A 67 12.92 -18.94 -10.26
N ALA A 68 13.23 -17.65 -10.13
CA ALA A 68 14.59 -17.18 -9.91
C ALA A 68 14.71 -16.60 -8.50
N HIS A 69 15.71 -17.07 -7.76
CA HIS A 69 15.87 -16.76 -6.34
C HIS A 69 17.24 -16.17 -6.03
N TRP A 70 17.30 -15.09 -5.27
CA TRP A 70 18.53 -14.52 -4.74
C TRP A 70 18.53 -14.55 -3.21
N THR A 71 19.49 -15.25 -2.64
CA THR A 71 19.57 -15.51 -1.19
C THR A 71 20.30 -14.39 -0.44
N SER A 72 20.84 -13.38 -1.13
CA SER A 72 21.58 -12.29 -0.51
C SER A 72 21.51 -10.98 -1.30
N SER A 73 21.68 -9.86 -0.59
CA SER A 73 21.84 -8.53 -1.20
C SER A 73 22.97 -8.48 -2.24
N ARG A 74 24.07 -9.21 -2.01
CA ARG A 74 25.19 -9.27 -2.96
C ARG A 74 24.79 -9.98 -4.25
N ALA A 75 24.01 -11.06 -4.16
CA ALA A 75 23.52 -11.76 -5.34
C ALA A 75 22.57 -10.89 -6.16
N VAL A 76 21.71 -10.09 -5.50
CA VAL A 76 20.88 -9.07 -6.17
C VAL A 76 21.73 -8.02 -6.89
N GLN A 77 22.76 -7.49 -6.23
CA GLN A 77 23.68 -6.50 -6.82
C GLN A 77 24.37 -7.04 -8.07
N LEU A 78 24.80 -8.30 -8.06
CA LEU A 78 25.48 -8.93 -9.20
C LEU A 78 24.53 -9.24 -10.36
N PHE A 79 23.22 -9.30 -10.09
CA PHE A 79 22.21 -9.54 -11.09
C PHE A 79 21.69 -8.23 -11.71
N LEU A 80 21.49 -7.16 -10.95
CA LEU A 80 20.96 -5.91 -11.50
C LEU A 80 22.08 -4.98 -12.00
N PRO A 81 21.87 -4.23 -13.10
CA PRO A 81 20.70 -4.26 -13.99
C PRO A 81 20.77 -5.40 -15.03
N GLN A 82 19.61 -5.78 -15.58
CA GLN A 82 19.49 -6.66 -16.75
C GLN A 82 19.00 -5.87 -17.98
N THR A 83 19.63 -6.13 -19.12
CA THR A 83 19.31 -5.51 -20.42
C THR A 83 18.94 -6.57 -21.47
N GLY A 84 18.51 -6.12 -22.65
CA GLY A 84 18.12 -6.98 -23.78
C GLY A 84 16.60 -7.17 -23.91
N THR A 85 16.18 -7.85 -24.97
CA THR A 85 14.77 -8.12 -25.26
C THR A 85 14.12 -8.91 -24.11
N PRO A 86 12.99 -8.45 -23.55
CA PRO A 86 12.32 -9.16 -22.47
C PRO A 86 11.83 -10.53 -22.97
N ALA A 87 11.93 -11.54 -22.11
CA ALA A 87 11.54 -12.90 -22.43
C ALA A 87 11.04 -13.62 -21.16
N MET A 88 10.68 -14.90 -21.31
CA MET A 88 10.25 -15.77 -20.21
C MET A 88 11.44 -16.51 -19.58
N LEU A 89 11.25 -16.95 -18.33
CA LEU A 89 12.09 -17.96 -17.70
C LEU A 89 11.90 -19.30 -18.43
N ASN A 90 13.00 -19.99 -18.71
CA ASN A 90 12.98 -21.35 -19.24
C ASN A 90 13.55 -22.38 -18.25
N ALA A 91 14.09 -21.92 -17.12
CA ALA A 91 14.60 -22.75 -16.03
C ALA A 91 14.58 -21.96 -14.72
N SER A 92 14.43 -22.68 -13.60
CA SER A 92 14.61 -22.12 -12.27
C SER A 92 16.09 -21.89 -11.96
N SER A 93 16.39 -20.91 -11.11
CA SER A 93 17.78 -20.58 -10.76
C SER A 93 17.92 -20.03 -9.34
N ILE A 94 19.12 -20.19 -8.78
CA ILE A 94 19.51 -19.63 -7.48
C ILE A 94 20.77 -18.79 -7.68
N ASN A 95 20.76 -17.55 -7.20
CA ASN A 95 21.84 -16.56 -7.28
C ASN A 95 22.40 -16.36 -8.70
N ALA A 96 21.54 -16.43 -9.71
CA ALA A 96 21.94 -16.21 -11.10
C ALA A 96 22.36 -14.75 -11.32
N THR A 97 23.37 -14.55 -12.17
CA THR A 97 23.81 -13.21 -12.63
C THR A 97 23.14 -12.80 -13.96
N THR A 98 22.46 -13.75 -14.62
CA THR A 98 21.57 -13.50 -15.76
C THR A 98 20.52 -14.61 -15.84
N THR A 99 19.36 -14.32 -16.43
CA THR A 99 18.33 -15.32 -16.74
C THR A 99 17.92 -15.23 -18.21
N SER A 100 17.17 -16.23 -18.70
CA SER A 100 16.57 -16.18 -20.03
C SER A 100 15.57 -15.03 -20.20
N ALA A 101 15.00 -14.53 -19.10
CA ALA A 101 13.98 -13.47 -19.10
C ALA A 101 14.53 -12.04 -19.25
N LYS A 102 15.86 -11.86 -19.16
CA LYS A 102 16.56 -10.60 -19.47
C LYS A 102 15.94 -9.39 -18.75
N SER A 103 15.60 -8.33 -19.47
CA SER A 103 15.08 -7.08 -18.91
C SER A 103 13.80 -7.27 -18.08
N LEU A 104 12.94 -8.23 -18.43
CA LEU A 104 11.73 -8.51 -17.62
C LEU A 104 12.11 -9.02 -16.22
N ALA A 105 13.10 -9.91 -16.11
CA ALA A 105 13.56 -10.39 -14.80
C ALA A 105 14.23 -9.29 -13.98
N GLY A 106 14.97 -8.38 -14.63
CA GLY A 106 15.54 -7.21 -13.96
C GLY A 106 14.47 -6.30 -13.35
N GLU A 107 13.44 -5.96 -14.13
CA GLU A 107 12.36 -5.08 -13.67
C GLU A 107 11.42 -5.77 -12.67
N ALA A 108 11.16 -7.06 -12.82
CA ALA A 108 10.39 -7.85 -11.85
C ALA A 108 11.08 -7.92 -10.49
N LEU A 109 12.40 -8.16 -10.48
CA LEU A 109 13.16 -8.17 -9.23
C LEU A 109 13.16 -6.78 -8.59
N THR A 110 13.35 -5.73 -9.39
CA THR A 110 13.30 -4.33 -8.96
C THR A 110 11.95 -3.97 -8.32
N LEU A 111 10.84 -4.40 -8.94
CA LEU A 111 9.50 -4.20 -8.41
C LEU A 111 9.29 -4.92 -7.08
N THR A 112 9.78 -6.16 -6.99
CA THR A 112 9.75 -6.95 -5.76
C THR A 112 10.55 -6.28 -4.63
N LEU A 113 11.70 -5.68 -4.95
CA LEU A 113 12.51 -4.93 -3.97
C LEU A 113 11.79 -3.66 -3.50
N ASN A 114 11.24 -2.86 -4.41
CA ASN A 114 10.52 -1.64 -4.05
C ASN A 114 9.33 -1.94 -3.13
N ILE A 115 8.51 -2.94 -3.47
CA ILE A 115 7.36 -3.35 -2.63
C ILE A 115 7.83 -3.95 -1.31
N GLY A 116 8.85 -4.82 -1.32
CA GLY A 116 9.30 -5.51 -0.12
C GLY A 116 10.00 -4.58 0.87
N PHE A 117 10.80 -3.61 0.42
CA PHE A 117 11.42 -2.63 1.30
C PHE A 117 10.42 -1.63 1.86
N ASP A 118 9.47 -1.15 1.05
CA ASP A 118 8.36 -0.31 1.51
C ASP A 118 7.49 -1.02 2.56
N ALA A 119 7.23 -2.31 2.34
CA ALA A 119 6.52 -3.12 3.33
C ALA A 119 7.34 -3.36 4.59
N ALA A 120 8.64 -3.61 4.50
CA ALA A 120 9.46 -4.01 5.64
C ALA A 120 9.93 -2.86 6.54
N ASP A 121 10.08 -1.67 5.97
CA ASP A 121 10.63 -0.50 6.65
C ASP A 121 9.67 0.69 6.50
N PRO A 122 8.93 1.06 7.57
CA PRO A 122 8.01 2.20 7.55
C PRO A 122 8.67 3.54 7.22
N ASP A 123 9.99 3.66 7.39
CA ASP A 123 10.76 4.89 7.11
C ASP A 123 11.40 4.85 5.70
N PHE A 124 11.14 3.81 4.88
CA PHE A 124 11.62 3.73 3.51
C PHE A 124 11.03 4.85 2.62
N GLY A 125 9.79 5.22 2.88
CA GLY A 125 9.10 6.39 2.34
C GLY A 125 8.22 7.01 3.43
N GLU A 126 7.86 8.27 3.27
CA GLU A 126 7.08 9.03 4.26
C GLU A 126 5.56 8.81 4.13
N SER A 127 5.13 7.94 3.21
CA SER A 127 3.71 7.71 2.91
C SER A 127 3.01 6.86 3.95
N GLU A 128 1.78 7.28 4.30
CA GLU A 128 0.86 6.48 5.09
C GLU A 128 0.16 5.37 4.29
N LYS A 129 0.35 5.30 2.98
CA LYS A 129 -0.16 4.22 2.13
C LYS A 129 1.00 3.39 1.58
N PRO A 130 0.96 2.06 1.72
CA PRO A 130 1.99 1.21 1.16
C PRO A 130 1.95 1.26 -0.37
N LEU A 131 3.12 1.16 -0.99
CA LEU A 131 3.29 1.15 -2.44
C LEU A 131 2.38 0.10 -3.10
N SER A 132 2.22 -1.07 -2.47
CA SER A 132 1.42 -2.20 -2.98
C SER A 132 -0.07 -1.91 -3.16
N GLU A 133 -0.60 -0.88 -2.49
CA GLU A 133 -2.02 -0.51 -2.52
C GLU A 133 -2.34 0.57 -3.54
N LEU A 134 -1.33 1.24 -4.08
CA LEU A 134 -1.53 2.28 -5.08
C LEU A 134 -2.06 1.70 -6.38
N THR A 135 -2.88 2.49 -7.06
CA THR A 135 -3.47 2.12 -8.34
C THR A 135 -2.67 2.74 -9.49
N VAL A 136 -2.38 1.95 -10.51
CA VAL A 136 -1.73 2.43 -11.74
C VAL A 136 -2.69 3.31 -12.54
N ALA A 137 -2.26 4.53 -12.86
CA ALA A 137 -3.09 5.49 -13.59
C ALA A 137 -3.13 5.22 -15.10
N ASN A 138 -2.02 4.79 -15.70
CA ASN A 138 -1.85 4.74 -17.16
C ASN A 138 -1.14 3.46 -17.63
N GLY A 139 -1.24 3.17 -18.94
CA GLY A 139 -0.56 2.04 -19.56
C GLY A 139 -1.32 0.71 -19.45
N PRO A 140 -0.67 -0.42 -19.81
CA PRO A 140 -1.35 -1.72 -19.94
C PRO A 140 -1.88 -2.30 -18.61
N CYS A 141 -1.44 -1.77 -17.48
CA CYS A 141 -1.91 -2.11 -16.13
C CYS A 141 -2.76 -1.01 -15.50
N SER A 142 -3.26 -0.05 -16.27
CA SER A 142 -4.16 1.00 -15.75
C SER A 142 -5.32 0.36 -14.97
N GLY A 143 -5.59 0.88 -13.77
CA GLY A 143 -6.60 0.37 -12.84
C GLY A 143 -6.13 -0.76 -11.92
N MET A 144 -4.99 -1.39 -12.18
CA MET A 144 -4.44 -2.43 -11.30
C MET A 144 -3.77 -1.81 -10.08
N LYS A 145 -3.88 -2.48 -8.93
CA LYS A 145 -3.03 -2.21 -7.77
C LYS A 145 -1.60 -2.64 -8.07
N VAL A 146 -0.62 -1.99 -7.45
CA VAL A 146 0.80 -2.36 -7.60
C VAL A 146 1.08 -3.82 -7.19
N SER A 147 0.38 -4.34 -6.18
CA SER A 147 0.43 -5.76 -5.82
C SER A 147 -0.08 -6.69 -6.93
N GLU A 148 -1.16 -6.32 -7.62
CA GLU A 148 -1.69 -7.06 -8.77
C GLU A 148 -0.73 -6.98 -9.96
N VAL A 149 -0.06 -5.84 -10.16
CA VAL A 149 1.00 -5.69 -11.15
C VAL A 149 2.15 -6.65 -10.86
N LEU A 150 2.63 -6.72 -9.61
CA LEU A 150 3.67 -7.67 -9.23
C LEU A 150 3.23 -9.12 -9.50
N GLY A 151 1.98 -9.46 -9.17
CA GLY A 151 1.39 -10.76 -9.49
C GLY A 151 1.43 -11.05 -11.00
N ALA A 152 0.89 -10.14 -11.82
CA ALA A 152 0.82 -10.30 -13.26
C ALA A 152 2.22 -10.36 -13.93
N VAL A 153 3.20 -9.60 -13.43
CA VAL A 153 4.59 -9.65 -13.89
C VAL A 153 5.22 -11.01 -13.59
N ASN A 154 4.99 -11.57 -12.40
CA ASN A 154 5.49 -12.90 -12.04
C ASN A 154 4.82 -14.03 -12.84
N GLN A 155 3.54 -13.86 -13.21
CA GLN A 155 2.86 -14.78 -14.12
C GLN A 155 3.46 -14.70 -15.54
N ALA A 156 3.63 -13.49 -16.07
CA ALA A 156 4.19 -13.28 -17.41
C ALA A 156 5.64 -13.79 -17.53
N LEU A 157 6.43 -13.73 -16.45
CA LEU A 157 7.78 -14.29 -16.37
C LEU A 157 7.83 -15.79 -16.71
N VAL A 158 6.74 -16.53 -16.48
CA VAL A 158 6.70 -17.99 -16.69
C VAL A 158 5.72 -18.39 -17.80
N GLY A 159 5.27 -17.42 -18.60
CA GLY A 159 4.33 -17.66 -19.69
C GLY A 159 2.89 -17.92 -19.22
N GLN A 160 2.53 -17.43 -18.03
CA GLN A 160 1.18 -17.49 -17.49
C GLN A 160 0.56 -16.08 -17.41
N GLY A 161 -0.72 -16.01 -17.08
CA GLY A 161 -1.45 -14.75 -16.97
C GLY A 161 -1.90 -14.18 -18.31
N THR A 162 -2.37 -12.93 -18.29
CA THR A 162 -2.98 -12.25 -19.45
C THR A 162 -2.09 -11.19 -20.09
N LEU A 163 -1.15 -10.61 -19.34
CA LEU A 163 -0.21 -9.63 -19.87
C LEU A 163 0.83 -10.33 -20.75
N SER A 164 1.10 -9.77 -21.93
CA SER A 164 2.28 -10.14 -22.69
C SER A 164 3.56 -9.78 -21.94
N VAL A 165 4.66 -10.44 -22.30
CA VAL A 165 6.00 -10.16 -21.76
C VAL A 165 6.38 -8.67 -21.87
N GLN A 166 5.99 -8.00 -22.96
CA GLN A 166 6.29 -6.58 -23.18
C GLN A 166 5.39 -5.66 -22.33
N GLU A 167 4.12 -6.01 -22.14
CA GLU A 167 3.21 -5.27 -21.26
C GLU A 167 3.64 -5.40 -19.80
N ALA A 168 4.00 -6.61 -19.36
CA ALA A 168 4.53 -6.86 -18.02
C ALA A 168 5.81 -6.05 -17.77
N LEU A 169 6.74 -6.01 -18.73
CA LEU A 169 7.93 -5.16 -18.64
C LEU A 169 7.54 -3.69 -18.45
N SER A 170 6.62 -3.20 -19.29
CA SER A 170 6.17 -1.80 -19.26
C SER A 170 5.53 -1.42 -17.93
N CYS A 171 4.73 -2.34 -17.36
CA CYS A 171 4.09 -2.17 -16.07
C CYS A 171 5.08 -2.14 -14.90
N ALA A 172 6.03 -3.07 -14.86
CA ALA A 172 7.06 -3.07 -13.83
C ALA A 172 7.89 -1.77 -13.86
N LYS A 173 8.32 -1.34 -15.06
CA LYS A 173 9.06 -0.08 -15.24
C LYS A 173 8.27 1.13 -14.76
N LEU A 174 7.00 1.22 -15.14
CA LEU A 174 6.13 2.35 -14.78
C LEU A 174 6.04 2.53 -13.27
N VAL A 175 5.93 1.43 -12.50
CA VAL A 175 5.93 1.47 -11.03
C VAL A 175 7.32 1.81 -10.50
N ASN A 176 8.36 1.11 -10.96
CA ASN A 176 9.73 1.26 -10.47
C ASN A 176 10.28 2.68 -10.61
N ASP A 177 9.91 3.35 -11.70
CA ASP A 177 10.39 4.69 -12.02
C ASP A 177 9.51 5.79 -11.37
N ASN A 178 8.38 5.47 -10.71
CA ASN A 178 7.39 6.46 -10.32
C ASN A 178 7.84 7.42 -9.21
N PHE A 179 8.34 6.89 -8.10
CA PHE A 179 8.74 7.66 -6.91
C PHE A 179 10.26 7.73 -6.76
N GLU A 180 10.95 8.09 -7.84
CA GLU A 180 12.40 7.96 -7.95
C GLU A 180 13.13 8.62 -6.77
N ALA A 181 13.78 7.76 -5.97
CA ALA A 181 14.52 8.10 -4.76
C ALA A 181 13.73 8.92 -3.71
N GLY A 182 12.40 8.87 -3.75
CA GLY A 182 11.52 9.64 -2.85
C GLY A 182 11.47 11.13 -3.13
N ILE A 183 12.13 11.62 -4.18
CA ILE A 183 12.25 13.05 -4.51
C ILE A 183 11.56 13.44 -5.82
N VAL A 184 11.17 12.47 -6.63
CA VAL A 184 10.42 12.68 -7.88
C VAL A 184 9.16 11.82 -7.83
N ASN A 185 8.00 12.41 -8.14
CA ASN A 185 6.77 11.67 -8.41
C ASN A 185 6.37 11.89 -9.89
N ARG A 186 6.33 10.82 -10.67
CA ARG A 186 5.96 10.86 -12.10
C ARG A 186 4.46 10.85 -12.37
N GLY A 187 3.63 10.73 -11.33
CA GLY A 187 2.16 10.76 -11.45
C GLY A 187 1.55 9.52 -12.10
N ASN A 188 2.29 8.42 -12.18
CA ASN A 188 1.80 7.17 -12.77
C ASN A 188 1.03 6.31 -11.76
N LEU A 189 1.08 6.63 -10.47
CA LEU A 189 0.41 5.92 -9.39
C LEU A 189 -0.48 6.86 -8.59
N SER A 190 -1.70 6.41 -8.29
CA SER A 190 -2.70 7.15 -7.50
C SER A 190 -2.79 6.58 -6.09
N CYS A 191 -2.79 7.47 -5.08
CA CYS A 191 -3.07 7.14 -3.68
C CYS A 191 -4.54 7.28 -3.30
N GLU A 192 -5.33 7.92 -4.16
CA GLU A 192 -6.78 7.96 -4.04
C GLU A 192 -7.36 6.73 -4.75
N GLU A 193 -8.36 6.11 -4.11
CA GLU A 193 -9.25 5.20 -4.84
C GLU A 193 -9.94 6.03 -5.91
N GLN A 194 -9.76 5.69 -7.18
CA GLN A 194 -10.49 6.34 -8.26
C GLN A 194 -11.98 6.09 -8.02
N THR A 195 -12.68 7.10 -7.50
CA THR A 195 -14.14 7.08 -7.51
C THR A 195 -14.58 7.14 -8.99
N PRO A 196 -15.53 6.30 -9.42
CA PRO A 196 -16.12 6.44 -10.76
C PRO A 196 -16.65 7.86 -10.93
N PRO A 197 -16.66 8.43 -12.17
CA PRO A 197 -17.17 9.78 -12.39
C PRO A 197 -18.63 9.87 -11.92
N VAL A 198 -18.85 10.59 -10.82
CA VAL A 198 -20.18 10.82 -10.27
C VAL A 198 -20.94 11.75 -11.22
N LYS A 199 -22.04 11.26 -11.80
CA LYS A 199 -23.08 12.13 -12.37
C LYS A 199 -23.82 12.76 -11.19
N ASN A 200 -23.74 14.09 -11.09
CA ASN A 200 -24.36 14.86 -10.03
C ASN A 200 -25.89 14.77 -10.07
N GLU A 201 -26.48 14.08 -9.10
CA GLU A 201 -27.85 14.34 -8.64
C GLU A 201 -27.85 14.43 -7.11
N SER A 202 -28.34 15.55 -6.58
CA SER A 202 -28.26 15.93 -5.18
C SER A 202 -29.47 15.44 -4.38
N VAL A 203 -29.23 14.61 -3.37
CA VAL A 203 -30.17 14.37 -2.26
C VAL A 203 -29.39 14.40 -0.94
N GLN A 204 -29.67 15.40 -0.09
CA GLN A 204 -29.03 15.58 1.21
C GLN A 204 -29.76 14.75 2.29
N ILE A 205 -29.31 13.52 2.54
CA ILE A 205 -29.55 12.81 3.79
C ILE A 205 -28.20 12.77 4.50
N GLN A 206 -28.08 13.39 5.67
CA GLN A 206 -26.84 13.35 6.46
C GLN A 206 -26.64 11.91 7.00
N ASN A 207 -26.02 11.05 6.20
CA ASN A 207 -25.51 9.77 6.65
C ASN A 207 -24.32 10.02 7.59
N ILE A 208 -24.61 10.15 8.88
CA ILE A 208 -23.60 10.27 9.95
C ILE A 208 -23.09 8.85 10.26
N SER A 209 -22.18 8.34 9.43
CA SER A 209 -21.48 7.07 9.69
C SER A 209 -20.05 7.31 10.16
N GLY A 210 -19.55 6.42 11.02
CA GLY A 210 -18.10 6.24 11.22
C GLY A 210 -17.59 5.10 10.33
N THR A 211 -16.28 4.85 10.34
CA THR A 211 -15.69 3.63 9.75
C THR A 211 -14.82 2.89 10.76
N ILE A 212 -14.67 1.58 10.57
CA ILE A 212 -13.67 0.77 11.26
C ILE A 212 -12.59 0.40 10.26
N SER A 213 -11.33 0.61 10.63
CA SER A 213 -10.18 0.08 9.90
C SER A 213 -9.38 -0.87 10.79
N ILE A 214 -8.61 -1.76 10.17
CA ILE A 214 -7.70 -2.67 10.87
C ILE A 214 -6.28 -2.10 10.74
N ALA A 215 -5.49 -2.16 11.81
CA ALA A 215 -4.11 -1.71 11.81
C ALA A 215 -3.28 -2.45 10.77
N ARG A 216 -2.27 -1.76 10.20
CA ARG A 216 -1.24 -2.44 9.41
C ARG A 216 -0.61 -3.56 10.26
N TRP A 217 -0.28 -4.68 9.62
CA TRP A 217 0.24 -5.91 10.24
C TRP A 217 -0.77 -6.75 11.04
N TYR A 218 -2.06 -6.40 10.99
CA TYR A 218 -3.14 -7.22 11.51
C TYR A 218 -4.11 -7.59 10.37
N PRO A 219 -4.70 -8.79 10.39
CA PRO A 219 -4.60 -9.77 11.47
C PRO A 219 -3.29 -10.58 11.51
N LYS A 220 -2.94 -11.07 12.71
CA LYS A 220 -1.92 -12.10 12.92
C LYS A 220 -2.59 -13.32 13.54
N GLY A 221 -3.06 -14.24 12.71
CA GLY A 221 -3.97 -15.31 13.17
C GLY A 221 -5.27 -14.70 13.70
N THR A 222 -5.66 -15.03 14.92
CA THR A 222 -6.89 -14.49 15.54
C THR A 222 -6.71 -13.11 16.20
N HIS A 223 -5.53 -12.51 16.09
CA HIS A 223 -5.21 -11.24 16.73
C HIS A 223 -5.51 -10.09 15.77
N TYR A 224 -6.16 -9.03 16.26
CA TYR A 224 -6.57 -7.85 15.50
C TYR A 224 -6.26 -6.57 16.28
N VAL A 225 -5.98 -5.49 15.56
CA VAL A 225 -6.04 -4.13 16.11
C VAL A 225 -7.00 -3.33 15.25
N PHE A 226 -8.05 -2.79 15.84
CA PHE A 226 -9.06 -1.99 15.16
C PHE A 226 -8.86 -0.51 15.47
N PHE A 227 -9.23 0.34 14.52
CA PHE A 227 -9.33 1.79 14.65
C PHE A 227 -10.75 2.23 14.34
N CYS A 228 -11.30 3.14 15.14
CA CYS A 228 -12.61 3.70 14.94
C CYS A 228 -12.50 5.15 14.48
N ASN A 229 -12.75 5.35 13.20
CA ASN A 229 -12.70 6.67 12.57
C ASN A 229 -14.04 7.37 12.75
N ALA A 230 -14.29 7.86 13.97
CA ALA A 230 -15.46 8.64 14.32
C ALA A 230 -15.06 10.08 14.68
N SER A 231 -14.97 10.94 13.66
CA SER A 231 -14.56 12.34 13.84
C SER A 231 -15.46 13.09 14.83
N GLY A 232 -14.84 13.77 15.81
CA GLY A 232 -15.51 14.51 16.87
C GLY A 232 -16.02 13.67 18.04
N ALA A 233 -15.69 12.37 18.10
CA ALA A 233 -15.95 11.55 19.27
C ALA A 233 -14.93 11.82 20.39
N ALA A 234 -15.39 11.83 21.63
CA ALA A 234 -14.56 11.94 22.82
C ALA A 234 -14.26 10.57 23.44
N ASN A 235 -15.20 9.62 23.30
CA ASN A 235 -15.10 8.26 23.81
C ASN A 235 -15.64 7.25 22.78
N TYR A 236 -15.31 5.98 22.97
CA TYR A 236 -15.63 4.91 22.04
C TYR A 236 -16.20 3.70 22.78
N SER A 237 -17.22 3.06 22.19
CA SER A 237 -17.70 1.74 22.61
C SER A 237 -17.48 0.74 21.49
N TRP A 238 -16.88 -0.39 21.83
CA TRP A 238 -16.58 -1.50 20.93
C TRP A 238 -17.36 -2.74 21.31
N TYR A 239 -17.90 -3.41 20.30
CA TYR A 239 -18.53 -4.71 20.37
C TYR A 239 -17.87 -5.60 19.31
N PHE A 240 -17.34 -6.76 19.70
CA PHE A 240 -16.54 -7.56 18.75
C PHE A 240 -17.31 -8.71 18.09
N GLY A 241 -18.58 -8.91 18.45
CA GLY A 241 -19.39 -10.01 17.88
C GLY A 241 -19.12 -11.40 18.50
N ASP A 242 -18.17 -11.50 19.43
CA ASP A 242 -17.83 -12.73 20.19
C ASP A 242 -18.33 -12.71 21.65
N GLY A 243 -19.12 -11.69 22.01
CA GLY A 243 -19.62 -11.44 23.37
C GLY A 243 -18.75 -10.52 24.22
N GLN A 244 -17.51 -10.21 23.80
CA GLN A 244 -16.66 -9.23 24.47
C GLN A 244 -16.99 -7.80 24.02
N LYS A 245 -16.77 -6.85 24.93
CA LYS A 245 -17.03 -5.42 24.70
C LYS A 245 -16.14 -4.51 25.54
N LEU A 246 -15.84 -3.33 25.01
CA LEU A 246 -15.17 -2.24 25.72
C LEU A 246 -16.06 -1.00 25.61
N LEU A 247 -16.46 -0.38 26.73
CA LEU A 247 -17.48 0.68 26.70
C LEU A 247 -16.91 2.00 27.19
N GLN A 248 -17.22 3.09 26.48
CA GLN A 248 -16.86 4.48 26.85
C GLN A 248 -15.35 4.65 27.13
N ILE A 249 -14.50 3.95 26.40
CA ILE A 249 -13.05 4.10 26.50
C ILE A 249 -12.59 5.32 25.72
N LYS A 250 -11.44 5.89 26.07
CA LYS A 250 -10.87 7.03 25.33
C LYS A 250 -10.15 6.61 24.05
N ASN A 251 -9.65 5.38 24.01
CA ASN A 251 -8.89 4.89 22.88
C ASN A 251 -9.82 4.65 21.69
N ASP A 252 -9.48 5.33 20.60
CA ASP A 252 -10.05 5.12 19.27
C ASP A 252 -9.46 3.89 18.58
N ASN A 253 -8.40 3.30 19.14
CA ASN A 253 -7.86 2.01 18.73
C ASN A 253 -7.91 0.95 19.83
N VAL A 254 -8.12 -0.31 19.44
CA VAL A 254 -8.20 -1.43 20.38
C VAL A 254 -7.56 -2.67 19.79
N TYR A 255 -6.82 -3.39 20.63
CA TYR A 255 -6.33 -4.73 20.32
C TYR A 255 -7.33 -5.77 20.82
N HIS A 256 -7.65 -6.76 19.99
CA HIS A 256 -8.60 -7.83 20.30
C HIS A 256 -8.09 -9.18 19.77
N ILE A 257 -8.44 -10.26 20.47
CA ILE A 257 -8.11 -11.63 20.05
C ILE A 257 -9.40 -12.44 19.96
N PHE A 258 -9.71 -12.97 18.78
CA PHE A 258 -10.87 -13.84 18.58
C PHE A 258 -10.60 -15.28 19.03
N PRO A 259 -11.63 -16.02 19.49
CA PRO A 259 -11.46 -17.36 20.04
C PRO A 259 -11.19 -18.45 18.97
N GLY A 260 -11.47 -18.20 17.68
CA GLY A 260 -11.27 -19.16 16.61
C GLY A 260 -11.94 -18.75 15.30
N ALA A 261 -12.07 -19.70 14.38
CA ALA A 261 -12.72 -19.48 13.08
C ALA A 261 -14.20 -19.14 13.24
N GLY A 262 -14.70 -18.20 12.44
CA GLY A 262 -16.06 -17.69 12.57
C GLY A 262 -16.28 -16.37 11.85
N VAL A 263 -17.55 -15.93 11.85
CA VAL A 263 -17.94 -14.61 11.35
C VAL A 263 -18.32 -13.74 12.53
N TYR A 264 -17.64 -12.60 12.66
CA TYR A 264 -17.79 -11.68 13.78
C TYR A 264 -18.17 -10.29 13.27
N ASP A 265 -19.29 -9.76 13.74
CA ASP A 265 -19.73 -8.40 13.43
C ASP A 265 -19.15 -7.42 14.45
N VAL A 266 -18.06 -6.76 14.06
CA VAL A 266 -17.39 -5.76 14.89
C VAL A 266 -18.09 -4.42 14.73
N GLN A 267 -18.49 -3.81 15.82
CA GLN A 267 -19.11 -2.50 15.87
C GLN A 267 -18.30 -1.55 16.74
N CYS A 268 -18.13 -0.32 16.24
CA CYS A 268 -17.67 0.81 17.02
C CYS A 268 -18.74 1.89 17.07
N ILE A 269 -18.90 2.52 18.23
CA ILE A 269 -19.70 3.72 18.43
C ILE A 269 -18.80 4.81 19.00
N GLY A 270 -18.52 5.86 18.23
CA GLY A 270 -17.89 7.08 18.71
C GLY A 270 -18.93 8.01 19.33
N HIS A 271 -18.75 8.36 20.61
CA HIS A 271 -19.64 9.22 21.39
C HIS A 271 -19.15 10.66 21.34
N GLY A 272 -19.97 11.56 20.79
CA GLY A 272 -19.69 12.98 20.68
C GLY A 272 -20.97 13.80 20.71
N ALA A 273 -20.98 14.98 20.09
CA ALA A 273 -22.20 15.78 19.95
C ALA A 273 -23.33 15.02 19.22
N GLN A 274 -22.94 14.10 18.33
CA GLN A 274 -23.80 13.07 17.75
C GLN A 274 -23.02 11.75 17.76
N ASN A 275 -23.70 10.65 18.07
CA ASN A 275 -23.06 9.33 18.06
C ASN A 275 -22.85 8.87 16.61
N ARG A 276 -21.65 8.36 16.32
CA ARG A 276 -21.30 7.80 15.02
C ARG A 276 -21.08 6.31 15.17
N THR A 277 -21.88 5.52 14.45
CA THR A 277 -21.76 4.05 14.47
C THR A 277 -21.06 3.57 13.21
N ALA A 278 -20.20 2.57 13.37
CA ALA A 278 -19.48 1.90 12.30
C ALA A 278 -19.55 0.39 12.52
N ASN A 279 -19.67 -0.38 11.45
CA ASN A 279 -19.69 -1.85 11.50
C ASN A 279 -18.69 -2.41 10.48
N LEU A 280 -18.03 -3.51 10.84
CA LEU A 280 -17.10 -4.25 9.99
C LEU A 280 -17.29 -5.74 10.26
N GLN A 281 -17.51 -6.51 9.19
CA GLN A 281 -17.57 -7.96 9.30
C GLN A 281 -16.16 -8.54 9.17
N VAL A 282 -15.77 -9.36 10.14
CA VAL A 282 -14.49 -10.07 10.17
C VAL A 282 -14.77 -11.55 9.97
N ILE A 283 -14.04 -12.17 9.03
CA ILE A 283 -14.11 -13.59 8.72
C ILE A 283 -12.74 -14.19 9.06
N ILE A 284 -12.72 -15.17 9.97
CA ILE A 284 -11.53 -15.85 10.49
C ILE A 284 -11.56 -17.32 10.10
#